data_AF-A0ABD0YNR8-F1
#
_entry.id   AF-A0ABD0YNR8-F1
#
_cell.length_a   1.000
_cell.length_b   1.000
_cell.length_c   1.000
_cell.angle_alpha   90.00
_cell.angle_beta   90.00
_cell.angle_gamma   90.00
#
_symmetry.space_group_name_H-M   'P 1'
#
loop_
_entity.id
_entity.type
_entity.pdbx_description
1 polymer ?
#
loop_
_entity_poly.entity_id
_entity_poly.type
_entity_poly.pdbx_seq_one_letter_code
_entity_poly.pdbx_strand_id
1 'polypeptide(L)'
;MDNYTAYLPASYVKAAEGSGARVVPIMIRQSPKYYWKILKQINGLILPGGDSDFHNPDGIAAAASILYKMILQMNESGDRFPVLGVCQGMELLAHLSNERRDILTPCSSHNTNLALKFKPDATNSSLYAHASKQVMHILATMPVTSNHHS
;
A
#
# COMPACT_ATOMS: atom_id res chain seq x y z
N MET A 1 -1.37 16.59 -27.40
CA MET A 1 -1.87 16.29 -26.05
C MET A 1 -1.15 15.06 -25.60
N ASP A 2 -0.45 15.14 -24.48
CA ASP A 2 0.32 14.02 -23.96
C ASP A 2 -0.62 12.88 -23.54
N ASN A 3 -0.34 11.67 -24.02
CA ASN A 3 -1.13 10.47 -23.73
C ASN A 3 -0.62 9.81 -22.44
N TYR A 4 -0.91 10.42 -21.30
CA TYR A 4 -0.57 9.86 -19.99
C TYR A 4 -1.51 8.71 -19.64
N THR A 5 -0.94 7.54 -19.35
CA THR A 5 -1.70 6.32 -19.05
C THR A 5 -1.63 5.90 -17.57
N ALA A 6 -0.74 6.52 -16.80
CA ALA A 6 -0.58 6.30 -15.36
C ALA A 6 0.08 7.54 -14.69
N TYR A 7 -0.11 7.68 -13.39
CA TYR A 7 0.48 8.72 -12.56
C TYR A 7 0.86 8.16 -11.18
N LEU A 8 1.92 8.71 -10.58
CA LEU A 8 2.35 8.40 -9.22
C LEU A 8 2.46 9.70 -8.42
N PRO A 9 1.70 9.88 -7.31
CA PRO A 9 1.81 11.08 -6.52
C PRO A 9 3.19 11.24 -5.88
N ALA A 10 3.80 12.42 -6.06
CA ALA A 10 5.15 12.70 -5.57
C ALA A 10 5.28 12.59 -4.03
N SER A 11 4.17 12.70 -3.28
CA SER A 11 4.15 12.52 -1.83
C SER A 11 4.62 11.13 -1.40
N TYR A 12 4.26 10.07 -2.15
CA TYR A 12 4.74 8.71 -1.86
C TYR A 12 6.25 8.58 -2.09
N VAL A 13 6.76 9.21 -3.16
CA VAL A 13 8.20 9.22 -3.44
C VAL A 13 8.95 9.93 -2.32
N LYS A 14 8.51 11.13 -1.94
CA LYS A 14 9.11 11.92 -0.86
C LYS A 14 9.05 11.22 0.49
N ALA A 15 7.98 10.50 0.81
CA ALA A 15 7.86 9.76 2.07
C ALA A 15 8.86 8.60 2.14
N ALA A 16 9.03 7.85 1.04
CA ALA A 16 10.01 6.77 0.96
C ALA A 16 11.45 7.30 1.03
N GLU A 17 11.78 8.35 0.26
CA GLU A 17 13.10 8.99 0.26
C GLU A 17 13.43 9.64 1.62
N GLY A 18 12.45 10.29 2.25
CA GLY A 18 12.59 10.85 3.59
C GLY A 18 12.83 9.79 4.68
N SER A 19 12.53 8.52 4.39
CA SER A 19 12.82 7.36 5.24
C SER A 19 14.15 6.69 4.89
N GLY A 20 14.93 7.25 3.96
CA GLY A 20 16.24 6.74 3.52
C GLY A 20 16.18 5.69 2.40
N ALA A 21 15.03 5.47 1.78
CA ALA A 21 14.89 4.56 0.64
C ALA A 21 15.15 5.27 -0.71
N ARG A 22 15.36 4.49 -1.77
CA ARG A 22 15.29 4.95 -3.16
C ARG A 22 14.05 4.37 -3.82
N VAL A 23 13.43 5.13 -4.72
CA VAL A 23 12.16 4.73 -5.34
C VAL A 23 12.35 4.36 -6.80
N VAL A 24 11.75 3.22 -7.18
CA VAL A 24 11.64 2.78 -8.57
C VAL A 24 10.16 2.72 -8.93
N PRO A 25 9.68 3.50 -9.91
CA PRO A 25 8.30 3.40 -10.37
C PRO A 25 8.10 2.05 -11.10
N ILE A 26 7.05 1.32 -10.71
CA ILE A 26 6.66 0.08 -11.37
C ILE A 26 5.53 0.39 -12.33
N MET A 27 5.76 0.16 -13.62
CA MET A 27 4.77 0.47 -14.65
C MET A 27 3.64 -0.57 -14.64
N ILE A 28 2.40 -0.12 -14.82
CA ILE A 28 1.25 -0.99 -15.10
C ILE A 28 1.29 -1.50 -16.55
N ARG A 29 0.40 -2.45 -16.88
CA ARG A 29 0.27 -3.03 -18.22
C ARG A 29 1.54 -3.73 -18.73
N GLN A 30 2.33 -4.27 -17.81
CA GLN A 30 3.55 -5.01 -18.12
C GLN A 30 3.35 -6.52 -18.01
N SER A 31 4.27 -7.27 -18.63
CA SER A 31 4.26 -8.74 -18.59
C SER A 31 4.67 -9.29 -17.21
N PRO A 32 4.26 -10.53 -16.85
CA PRO A 32 4.77 -11.20 -15.66
C PRO A 32 6.30 -11.27 -15.59
N LYS A 33 6.98 -11.41 -16.74
CA LYS A 33 8.45 -11.41 -16.81
C LYS A 33 9.06 -10.07 -16.38
N TYR A 34 8.43 -8.96 -16.73
CA TYR A 34 8.85 -7.62 -16.27
C TYR A 34 8.72 -7.52 -14.74
N TYR A 35 7.57 -7.88 -14.19
CA TYR A 35 7.33 -7.78 -12.74
C TYR A 35 8.29 -8.66 -11.95
N TRP A 36 8.52 -9.89 -12.41
CA TRP A 36 9.50 -10.79 -11.79
C TRP A 36 10.92 -10.21 -11.81
N LYS A 37 11.32 -9.60 -12.92
CA LYS A 37 12.64 -8.94 -13.03
C LYS A 37 12.75 -7.76 -12.05
N ILE A 38 11.71 -6.94 -11.93
CA ILE A 38 11.69 -5.82 -10.97
C ILE A 38 11.73 -6.32 -9.53
N LEU A 39 10.94 -7.33 -9.16
CA LEU A 39 10.90 -7.83 -7.78
C LEU A 39 12.27 -8.35 -7.31
N LYS A 40 13.08 -8.92 -8.21
CA LYS A 40 14.46 -9.32 -7.93
C LYS A 40 15.44 -8.16 -7.72
N GLN A 41 15.05 -6.93 -8.04
CA GLN A 41 15.91 -5.75 -8.02
C GLN A 41 15.53 -4.74 -6.92
N ILE A 42 14.36 -4.90 -6.32
CA ILE A 42 13.85 -4.01 -5.28
C ILE A 42 13.66 -4.77 -3.96
N ASN A 43 13.42 -4.05 -2.87
CA ASN A 43 13.40 -4.62 -1.51
C ASN A 43 12.04 -4.53 -0.82
N GLY A 44 11.02 -4.01 -1.51
CA GLY A 44 9.69 -3.82 -0.97
C GLY A 44 8.77 -3.17 -1.99
N LEU A 45 7.46 -3.24 -1.75
CA LEU A 45 6.43 -2.67 -2.61
C LEU A 45 5.56 -1.68 -1.83
N ILE A 46 5.31 -0.51 -2.41
CA ILE A 46 4.30 0.45 -1.91
C ILE A 46 3.17 0.48 -2.92
N LEU A 47 1.95 0.17 -2.47
CA LEU A 47 0.71 0.37 -3.21
C LEU A 47 0.10 1.70 -2.75
N PRO A 48 0.13 2.74 -3.60
CA PRO A 48 -0.38 4.06 -3.23
C PRO A 48 -1.90 4.06 -3.14
N GLY A 49 -2.43 5.09 -2.48
CA GLY A 49 -3.83 5.48 -2.58
C GLY A 49 -4.18 6.04 -3.96
N GLY A 50 -5.47 6.12 -4.24
CA GLY A 50 -6.01 6.53 -5.53
C GLY A 50 -7.51 6.21 -5.61
N ASP A 51 -8.05 6.26 -6.82
CA ASP A 51 -9.46 5.96 -7.12
C ASP A 51 -9.58 5.13 -8.42
N SER A 52 -8.64 4.20 -8.60
CA SER A 52 -8.62 3.30 -9.76
C SER A 52 -9.64 2.16 -9.60
N ASP A 53 -10.35 1.83 -10.67
CA ASP A 53 -11.23 0.65 -10.74
C ASP A 53 -10.43 -0.67 -10.64
N PHE A 54 -10.82 -1.53 -9.70
CA PHE A 54 -10.20 -2.84 -9.48
C PHE A 54 -10.52 -3.87 -10.59
N HIS A 55 -11.58 -3.65 -11.37
CA HIS A 55 -11.96 -4.51 -12.47
C HIS A 55 -11.30 -4.15 -13.79
N ASN A 56 -10.60 -3.01 -13.86
CA ASN A 56 -9.87 -2.60 -15.05
C ASN A 56 -8.70 -3.58 -15.33
N PRO A 57 -8.75 -4.36 -16.45
CA PRO A 57 -7.72 -5.35 -16.76
C PRO A 57 -6.34 -4.72 -17.05
N ASP A 58 -6.33 -3.43 -17.37
CA ASP A 58 -5.15 -2.64 -17.67
C ASP A 58 -4.78 -1.67 -16.54
N GLY A 59 -5.42 -1.81 -15.38
CA GLY A 59 -5.27 -0.94 -14.21
C GLY A 59 -4.27 -1.44 -13.17
N ILE A 60 -4.21 -0.71 -12.05
CA ILE A 60 -3.31 -1.03 -10.94
C ILE A 60 -3.62 -2.38 -10.29
N ALA A 61 -4.89 -2.76 -10.19
CA ALA A 61 -5.29 -4.03 -9.58
C ALA A 61 -4.81 -5.24 -10.37
N ALA A 62 -4.79 -5.17 -11.70
CA ALA A 62 -4.24 -6.22 -12.55
C ALA A 62 -2.73 -6.40 -12.32
N ALA A 63 -1.97 -5.31 -12.29
CA ALA A 63 -0.53 -5.32 -11.99
C ALA A 63 -0.25 -5.83 -10.57
N ALA A 64 -0.95 -5.28 -9.57
CA ALA A 64 -0.83 -5.65 -8.18
C ALA A 64 -1.18 -7.12 -7.94
N SER A 65 -2.16 -7.68 -8.65
CA SER A 65 -2.49 -9.09 -8.51
C SER A 65 -1.36 -10.02 -8.97
N ILE A 66 -0.61 -9.65 -10.01
CA ILE A 66 0.54 -10.44 -10.47
C ILE A 66 1.67 -10.32 -9.42
N LEU A 67 1.99 -9.10 -9.01
CA LEU A 67 3.01 -8.82 -7.98
C LEU A 67 2.69 -9.54 -6.66
N TYR A 68 1.44 -9.46 -6.19
CA TYR A 68 0.98 -10.08 -4.95
C TYR A 68 1.19 -11.59 -4.95
N LYS A 69 0.81 -12.28 -6.03
CA LYS A 69 1.04 -13.74 -6.17
C LYS A 69 2.53 -14.09 -6.12
N MET A 70 3.38 -13.33 -6.82
CA MET A 70 4.84 -13.55 -6.80
C MET A 70 5.43 -13.30 -5.42
N ILE A 71 5.02 -12.22 -4.75
CA ILE A 71 5.50 -11.85 -3.41
C ILE A 71 5.06 -12.88 -2.36
N LEU A 72 3.84 -13.44 -2.48
CA LEU A 72 3.42 -14.55 -1.62
C LEU A 72 4.35 -15.76 -1.77
N GLN A 73 4.64 -16.17 -3.01
CA GLN A 73 5.56 -17.29 -3.27
C GLN A 73 6.99 -17.01 -2.74
N MET A 74 7.48 -15.78 -2.89
CA MET A 74 8.77 -15.35 -2.32
C MET A 74 8.75 -15.53 -0.80
N ASN A 75 7.74 -14.98 -0.13
CA ASN A 75 7.60 -15.07 1.32
C ASN A 75 7.45 -16.52 1.82
N GLU A 76 6.68 -17.37 1.12
CA GLU A 76 6.52 -18.80 1.42
C GLU A 76 7.84 -19.59 1.27
N SER A 77 8.70 -19.17 0.33
CA SER A 77 10.04 -19.75 0.14
C SER A 77 11.10 -19.19 1.11
N GLY A 78 10.71 -18.30 2.03
CA GLY A 78 11.58 -17.71 3.04
C GLY A 78 12.23 -16.38 2.64
N ASP A 79 11.99 -15.90 1.42
CA ASP A 79 12.44 -14.58 0.98
C ASP A 79 11.44 -13.50 1.43
N ARG A 80 11.77 -12.86 2.56
CA ARG A 80 10.88 -11.91 3.24
C ARG A 80 10.78 -10.60 2.46
N PHE A 81 9.65 -10.39 1.79
CA PHE A 81 9.40 -9.23 0.95
C PHE A 81 8.21 -8.39 1.47
N PRO A 82 8.43 -7.17 2.00
CA PRO A 82 7.39 -6.35 2.59
C PRO A 82 6.52 -5.62 1.55
N VAL A 83 5.23 -5.47 1.88
CA VAL A 83 4.26 -4.69 1.10
C VAL A 83 3.54 -3.69 2.01
N LEU A 84 3.49 -2.43 1.61
CA LEU A 84 2.73 -1.37 2.27
C LEU A 84 1.59 -0.90 1.36
N GLY A 85 0.35 -1.04 1.80
CA GLY A 85 -0.82 -0.45 1.14
C GLY A 85 -1.32 0.77 1.88
N VAL A 86 -1.58 1.86 1.16
CA VAL A 86 -2.09 3.13 1.71
C VAL A 86 -3.42 3.47 1.04
N CYS A 87 -4.47 3.79 1.82
CA CYS A 87 -5.82 4.10 1.30
C CYS A 87 -6.30 3.02 0.31
N GLN A 88 -6.54 3.33 -0.96
CA GLN A 88 -6.88 2.35 -2.00
C GLN A 88 -5.87 1.19 -2.09
N GLY A 89 -4.59 1.40 -1.81
CA GLY A 89 -3.62 0.31 -1.73
C GLY A 89 -3.91 -0.68 -0.61
N MET A 90 -4.48 -0.22 0.52
CA MET A 90 -4.94 -1.10 1.61
C MET A 90 -6.21 -1.86 1.21
N GLU A 91 -7.16 -1.17 0.57
CA GLU A 91 -8.38 -1.79 0.01
C GLU A 91 -8.03 -2.89 -0.99
N LEU A 92 -7.05 -2.64 -1.86
CA LEU A 92 -6.57 -3.58 -2.86
C LEU A 92 -5.92 -4.82 -2.22
N LEU A 93 -5.13 -4.65 -1.15
CA LEU A 93 -4.60 -5.79 -0.40
C LEU A 93 -5.72 -6.62 0.22
N ALA A 94 -6.72 -5.97 0.81
CA ALA A 94 -7.88 -6.65 1.39
C ALA A 94 -8.63 -7.46 0.32
N HIS A 95 -8.92 -6.84 -0.83
CA HIS A 95 -9.55 -7.47 -1.99
C HIS A 95 -8.73 -8.67 -2.51
N LEU A 96 -7.42 -8.52 -2.73
CA LEU A 96 -6.55 -9.59 -3.24
C LEU A 96 -6.39 -10.74 -2.24
N SER A 97 -6.32 -10.45 -0.94
CA SER A 97 -6.21 -11.47 0.11
C SER A 97 -7.50 -12.28 0.29
N ASN A 98 -8.64 -11.74 -0.13
CA ASN A 98 -9.95 -12.37 -0.02
C ASN A 98 -10.49 -12.85 -1.38
N GLU A 99 -9.62 -13.44 -2.21
CA GLU A 99 -9.97 -14.03 -3.51
C GLU A 99 -10.71 -13.06 -4.46
N ARG A 100 -10.40 -11.76 -4.39
CA ARG A 100 -11.04 -10.70 -5.19
C ARG A 100 -12.54 -10.53 -4.93
N ARG A 101 -12.99 -10.83 -3.71
CA ARG A 101 -14.36 -10.52 -3.28
C ARG A 101 -14.44 -9.10 -2.73
N ASP A 102 -15.56 -8.44 -3.01
CA ASP A 102 -15.83 -7.11 -2.47
C ASP A 102 -16.21 -7.20 -1.00
N ILE A 103 -15.37 -6.61 -0.16
CA ILE A 103 -15.51 -6.58 1.29
C ILE A 103 -15.52 -5.16 1.85
N LEU A 104 -15.47 -4.17 0.97
CA LEU A 104 -15.56 -2.77 1.34
C LEU A 104 -17.01 -2.42 1.65
N THR A 105 -17.20 -1.56 2.64
CA THR A 105 -18.51 -1.00 2.97
C THR A 105 -18.40 0.51 2.91
N PRO A 106 -19.40 1.21 2.36
CA PRO A 106 -19.39 2.66 2.32
C PRO A 106 -19.22 3.29 3.70
N CYS A 107 -18.40 4.32 3.80
CA CYS A 107 -18.17 5.11 4.98
C CYS A 107 -18.08 6.60 4.65
N SER A 108 -18.33 7.46 5.63
CA SER A 108 -18.23 8.92 5.46
C SER A 108 -16.91 9.43 6.02
N SER A 109 -15.80 9.08 5.35
CA SER A 109 -14.44 9.37 5.82
C SER A 109 -13.67 10.24 4.82
N HIS A 110 -14.29 11.36 4.43
CA HIS A 110 -13.69 12.32 3.50
C HIS A 110 -13.14 13.54 4.22
N ASN A 111 -11.87 13.85 3.95
CA ASN A 111 -11.21 15.05 4.40
C ASN A 111 -11.31 15.27 5.92
N THR A 112 -11.10 14.18 6.67
CA THR A 112 -11.17 14.20 8.13
C THR A 112 -9.90 13.64 8.73
N ASN A 113 -9.44 14.27 9.81
CA ASN A 113 -8.32 13.77 10.57
C ASN A 113 -8.83 13.05 11.81
N LEU A 114 -8.35 11.84 12.04
CA LEU A 114 -8.75 11.00 13.16
C LEU A 114 -7.54 10.60 14.00
N ALA A 115 -7.80 10.31 15.27
CA ALA A 115 -6.87 9.56 16.12
C ALA A 115 -7.03 8.06 15.86
N LEU A 116 -5.96 7.29 16.06
CA LEU A 116 -5.96 5.84 15.95
C LEU A 116 -6.48 5.19 17.24
N LYS A 117 -7.41 4.26 17.08
CA LYS A 117 -7.85 3.36 18.16
C LYS A 117 -6.97 2.11 18.12
N PHE A 118 -5.92 2.09 18.93
CA PHE A 118 -5.01 0.95 19.02
C PHE A 118 -5.66 -0.25 19.72
N LYS A 119 -5.32 -1.46 19.27
CA LYS A 119 -5.55 -2.69 20.03
C LYS A 119 -4.56 -2.79 21.20
N PRO A 120 -4.88 -3.55 22.28
CA PRO A 120 -4.01 -3.67 23.45
C PRO A 120 -2.57 -4.13 23.15
N ASP A 121 -2.38 -4.89 22.07
CA ASP A 121 -1.12 -5.48 21.64
C ASP A 121 -0.43 -4.72 20.50
N ALA A 122 -0.86 -3.49 20.20
CA ALA A 122 -0.31 -2.72 19.08
C ALA A 122 1.22 -2.57 19.13
N THR A 123 1.79 -2.40 20.33
CA THR A 123 3.26 -2.29 20.53
C THR A 123 4.00 -3.61 20.32
N ASN A 124 3.31 -4.75 20.22
CA ASN A 124 3.92 -6.04 19.87
C ASN A 124 3.91 -6.27 18.35
N SER A 125 3.25 -5.39 17.57
CA SER A 125 3.19 -5.50 16.12
C SER A 125 4.50 -5.08 15.45
N SER A 126 4.80 -5.63 14.28
CA SER A 126 5.96 -5.22 13.48
C SER A 126 5.94 -3.74 13.09
N LEU A 127 4.76 -3.14 12.94
CA LEU A 127 4.60 -1.76 12.50
C LEU A 127 4.89 -0.74 13.62
N TYR A 128 4.45 -1.03 14.85
CA TYR A 128 4.54 -0.07 15.96
C TYR A 128 5.54 -0.45 17.06
N ALA A 129 6.20 -1.62 16.98
CA ALA A 129 7.14 -2.08 18.01
C ALA A 129 8.28 -1.11 18.33
N HIS A 130 8.70 -0.30 17.35
CA HIS A 130 9.80 0.65 17.50
C HIS A 130 9.33 2.10 17.55
N ALA A 131 8.02 2.36 17.55
CA ALA A 131 7.49 3.71 17.67
C ALA A 131 7.72 4.25 19.09
N SER A 132 8.12 5.52 19.21
CA SER A 132 8.33 6.14 20.52
C SER A 132 7.00 6.27 21.28
N LYS A 133 7.06 6.25 22.61
CA LYS A 133 5.86 6.47 23.46
C LYS A 133 5.16 7.78 23.11
N GLN A 134 5.91 8.83 22.75
CA GLN A 134 5.36 10.11 22.33
C GLN A 134 4.58 10.00 21.02
N VAL A 135 5.14 9.33 20.00
CA VAL A 135 4.45 9.10 18.72
C VAL A 135 3.19 8.28 18.93
N MET A 136 3.29 7.20 19.71
CA MET A 136 2.12 6.36 20.05
C MET A 136 1.03 7.17 20.76
N HIS A 137 1.42 8.04 21.70
CA HIS A 137 0.48 8.92 22.39
C HIS A 137 -0.21 9.90 21.43
N ILE A 138 0.56 10.60 20.57
CA ILE A 138 0.02 11.54 19.58
C ILE A 138 -0.96 10.83 18.64
N LEU A 139 -0.57 9.66 18.10
CA LEU A 139 -1.44 8.87 17.24
C LEU A 139 -2.72 8.44 17.95
N ALA A 140 -2.68 8.16 19.25
CA ALA A 140 -3.84 7.69 20.02
C ALA A 140 -4.79 8.81 20.44
N THR A 141 -4.31 10.04 20.62
CA THR A 141 -5.09 11.11 21.26
C THR A 141 -5.37 12.31 20.36
N MET A 142 -4.60 12.49 19.28
CA MET A 142 -4.72 13.67 18.42
C MET A 142 -5.25 13.29 17.01
N PRO A 143 -6.03 14.17 16.38
CA PRO A 143 -6.50 13.97 15.01
C PRO A 143 -5.36 14.23 14.01
N VAL A 144 -4.46 13.27 13.85
CA VAL A 144 -3.24 13.41 13.01
C VAL A 144 -3.20 12.43 11.84
N THR A 145 -4.18 11.53 11.72
CA THR A 145 -4.25 10.58 10.60
C THR A 145 -5.30 11.01 9.60
N SER A 146 -4.85 11.30 8.37
CA SER A 146 -5.68 11.82 7.29
C SER A 146 -6.52 10.72 6.66
N ASN A 147 -7.83 10.93 6.57
CA ASN A 147 -8.77 10.02 5.94
C ASN A 147 -9.46 10.70 4.74
N HIS A 148 -9.32 10.07 3.58
CA HIS A 148 -9.83 10.52 2.28
C HIS A 148 -10.34 9.32 1.46
N HIS A 149 -11.34 8.61 2.00
CA HIS A 149 -11.93 7.42 1.38
C HIS A 149 -13.45 7.35 1.66
N SER A 150 -14.16 6.62 0.80
CA SER A 150 -15.61 6.34 0.88
C SER A 150 -15.86 4.86 0.85
#